data_AF-A0A1Y1VLP5-F1
#
_entry.id   AF-A0A1Y1VLP5-F1
#
_cell.length_a   1.000
_cell.length_b   1.000
_cell.length_c   1.000
_cell.angle_alpha   90.00
_cell.angle_beta   90.00
_cell.angle_gamma   90.00
#
_symmetry.space_group_name_H-M   'P 1'
#
loop_
_entity.id
_entity.type
_entity.pdbx_description
1 polymer ?
#
loop_
_entity_poly.entity_id
_entity_poly.type
_entity_poly.pdbx_seq_one_letter_code
_entity_poly.pdbx_strand_id
1 'polypeptide(L)'
;MTLFHCAFASYYNINDIKNETHWKEVSVRENAPKYLSLISQGLYDKDLVHKYDTNYYYPSSAGEDVDVIFINSDFDFRGYEFSNVDEREAKCIAEVKDDEVVKIDTPYCGSNKIYRGRPATYVVGGIEQGVASRANLYGILVPIDEETLEYKKYDVFRALEYINDNLIRPHKTIIHLPTKLFENEVYDFYRIFGDIFYSISKKGGIIVYQDHGDGCGILMNRNSMAVLAGSNYICVGGISSDYNIKKYDSKLYLRVNPNIYALNDINLYEYIDDEKYNIFFQFSSSSITTGVIATILSENPDNQFNTYSMEQYLMDTGEKINYGLNYNLVNNGKHIVYSPDNIYYGCGISAGNLPCTTTTTTTTENPTDIITITTTIEKPITTTTTTTTTTTSTTTTTTKKTTTRTTTKKSTKKTTTTTTTKKSTKKTTTTTKKSTKKTTTTTKKSTTTSSKNVPTSTVTGKCGSGYGACKSGYCCSKYGYCGTSSEYCKSGCQPKYGLCK
;
A
#
# COMPACT_ATOMS: atom_id res chain seq x y z
N MET A 1 34.22 -24.31 21.74
CA MET A 1 34.80 -23.84 20.47
C MET A 1 33.79 -22.88 19.87
N THR A 2 33.96 -21.60 20.14
CA THR A 2 33.02 -20.53 19.77
C THR A 2 33.22 -20.24 18.29
N LEU A 3 32.25 -20.60 17.44
CA LEU A 3 32.27 -20.19 16.03
C LEU A 3 31.97 -18.69 15.98
N PHE A 4 33.02 -17.90 15.73
CA PHE A 4 32.87 -16.55 15.20
C PHE A 4 32.21 -16.66 13.82
N HIS A 5 30.93 -16.33 13.72
CA HIS A 5 30.32 -15.98 12.44
C HIS A 5 30.91 -14.62 12.04
N CYS A 6 31.78 -14.64 11.03
CA CYS A 6 32.19 -13.42 10.35
C CYS A 6 30.97 -12.93 9.56
N ALA A 7 30.19 -12.01 10.13
CA ALA A 7 29.15 -11.32 9.39
C ALA A 7 29.87 -10.44 8.35
N PHE A 8 29.78 -10.82 7.07
CA PHE A 8 30.13 -9.90 6.00
C PHE A 8 29.28 -8.64 6.18
N ALA A 9 29.92 -7.46 6.19
CA ALA A 9 29.19 -6.21 6.25
C ALA A 9 28.23 -6.14 5.04
N SER A 10 26.94 -5.88 5.28
CA SER A 10 25.97 -5.66 4.22
C SER A 10 26.35 -4.45 3.38
N TYR A 11 26.07 -4.48 2.06
CA TYR A 11 26.31 -3.34 1.16
C TYR A 11 25.28 -2.21 1.33
N TYR A 12 24.23 -2.45 2.12
CA TYR A 12 23.22 -1.48 2.51
C TYR A 12 23.39 -1.06 3.98
N ASN A 13 22.88 0.11 4.33
CA ASN A 13 22.98 0.68 5.68
C ASN A 13 21.58 0.82 6.32
N ILE A 14 21.29 -0.02 7.31
CA ILE A 14 20.01 -0.02 8.02
C ILE A 14 19.73 1.32 8.74
N ASN A 15 20.76 1.99 9.26
CA ASN A 15 20.56 3.26 9.96
C ASN A 15 20.16 4.37 9.00
N ASP A 16 20.71 4.40 7.78
CA ASP A 16 20.29 5.37 6.76
C ASP A 16 18.83 5.16 6.37
N ILE A 17 18.41 3.90 6.21
CA ILE A 17 17.01 3.55 5.96
C ILE A 17 16.13 4.03 7.11
N LYS A 18 16.45 3.70 8.37
CA LYS A 18 15.66 4.15 9.54
C LYS A 18 15.59 5.68 9.63
N ASN A 19 16.67 6.37 9.30
CA ASN A 19 16.71 7.84 9.34
C ASN A 19 15.83 8.47 8.25
N GLU A 20 15.79 7.88 7.05
CA GLU A 20 14.93 8.34 5.95
C GLU A 20 13.45 8.02 6.21
N THR A 21 13.16 6.77 6.57
CA THR A 21 11.78 6.27 6.61
C THR A 21 11.09 6.49 7.94
N HIS A 22 11.86 6.73 9.00
CA HIS A 22 11.39 6.75 10.39
C HIS A 22 10.71 5.46 10.85
N TRP A 23 10.95 4.34 10.18
CA TRP A 23 10.48 3.02 10.65
C TRP A 23 11.17 2.64 11.96
N LYS A 24 10.42 2.05 12.88
CA LYS A 24 10.91 1.53 14.15
C LYS A 24 12.01 0.49 13.91
N GLU A 25 11.69 -0.49 13.07
CA GLU A 25 12.59 -1.58 12.69
C GLU A 25 12.52 -1.85 11.18
N VAL A 26 13.64 -2.30 10.61
CA VAL A 26 13.78 -2.57 9.18
C VAL A 26 14.00 -4.07 8.99
N SER A 27 13.14 -4.68 8.19
CA SER A 27 13.33 -6.04 7.69
C SER A 27 13.79 -6.00 6.24
N VAL A 28 14.59 -7.00 5.86
CA VAL A 28 15.12 -7.15 4.50
C VAL A 28 14.76 -8.53 3.99
N ARG A 29 14.07 -8.60 2.85
CA ARG A 29 13.91 -9.83 2.07
C ARG A 29 14.93 -9.82 0.95
N GLU A 30 15.95 -10.66 1.09
CA GLU A 30 17.02 -10.75 0.10
C GLU A 30 16.55 -11.45 -1.17
N ASN A 31 17.07 -11.03 -2.33
CA ASN A 31 16.75 -11.62 -3.64
C ASN A 31 15.23 -11.69 -3.93
N ALA A 32 14.52 -10.62 -3.59
CA ALA A 32 13.07 -10.56 -3.73
C ALA A 32 12.64 -10.49 -5.20
N PRO A 33 11.40 -10.94 -5.52
CA PRO A 33 10.75 -10.62 -6.79
C PRO A 33 10.87 -9.14 -7.16
N LYS A 34 11.13 -8.86 -8.46
CA LYS A 34 11.42 -7.49 -8.97
C LYS A 34 10.39 -6.44 -8.55
N TYR A 35 9.11 -6.80 -8.46
CA TYR A 35 8.07 -5.84 -8.06
C TYR A 35 8.18 -5.44 -6.59
N LEU A 36 8.69 -6.32 -5.72
CA LEU A 36 8.94 -6.01 -4.31
C LEU A 36 10.15 -5.11 -4.16
N SER A 37 11.27 -5.45 -4.80
CA SER A 37 12.46 -4.59 -4.75
C SER A 37 12.16 -3.19 -5.29
N LEU A 38 11.37 -3.08 -6.36
CA LEU A 38 10.93 -1.81 -6.95
C LEU A 38 10.18 -0.90 -5.95
N ILE A 39 9.35 -1.45 -5.05
CA ILE A 39 8.63 -0.67 -4.02
C ILE A 39 9.59 0.11 -3.11
N SER A 40 10.77 -0.45 -2.83
CA SER A 40 11.72 0.04 -1.81
C SER A 40 13.04 0.56 -2.38
N GLN A 41 13.32 0.29 -3.66
CA GLN A 41 14.47 0.80 -4.40
C GLN A 41 14.07 1.87 -5.40
N GLY A 42 12.78 1.97 -5.74
CA GLY A 42 12.32 2.87 -6.78
C GLY A 42 12.90 2.54 -8.16
N LEU A 43 12.88 3.53 -9.06
CA LEU A 43 13.40 3.41 -10.40
C LEU A 43 14.93 3.31 -10.39
N TYR A 44 15.42 2.15 -10.78
CA TYR A 44 16.84 1.93 -11.04
C TYR A 44 17.32 2.78 -12.22
N ASP A 45 18.35 3.59 -11.97
CA ASP A 45 19.10 4.30 -12.99
C ASP A 45 20.54 3.76 -13.07
N LYS A 46 20.85 3.10 -14.20
CA LYS A 46 22.19 2.53 -14.47
C LYS A 46 23.28 3.60 -14.59
N ASP A 47 22.89 4.84 -14.87
CA ASP A 47 23.83 5.96 -14.99
C ASP A 47 24.19 6.53 -13.62
N LEU A 48 23.50 6.11 -12.55
CA LEU A 48 23.76 6.47 -11.15
C LEU A 48 24.24 5.30 -10.29
N VAL A 49 23.77 4.07 -10.59
CA VAL A 49 24.00 2.86 -9.78
C VAL A 49 24.47 1.72 -10.68
N HIS A 50 25.55 1.02 -10.33
CA HIS A 50 26.13 0.00 -11.21
C HIS A 50 25.33 -1.30 -11.28
N LYS A 51 24.88 -1.83 -10.14
CA LYS A 51 24.08 -3.06 -10.06
C LYS A 51 22.77 -2.78 -9.35
N TYR A 52 21.68 -3.29 -9.92
CA TYR A 52 20.38 -3.22 -9.27
C TYR A 52 20.35 -4.10 -8.01
N ASP A 53 19.96 -3.50 -6.88
CA ASP A 53 19.65 -4.20 -5.65
C ASP A 53 18.25 -4.86 -5.75
N THR A 54 18.21 -6.19 -5.62
CA THR A 54 16.98 -6.99 -5.68
C THR A 54 16.36 -7.24 -4.31
N ASN A 55 16.89 -6.66 -3.24
CA ASN A 55 16.32 -6.78 -1.92
C ASN A 55 15.05 -5.93 -1.78
N TYR A 56 14.08 -6.43 -1.02
CA TYR A 56 12.92 -5.68 -0.57
C TYR A 56 13.11 -5.25 0.88
N TYR A 57 13.14 -3.95 1.12
CA TYR A 57 13.28 -3.34 2.45
C TYR A 57 11.92 -2.83 2.89
N TYR A 58 11.49 -3.17 4.11
CA TYR A 58 10.15 -2.86 4.59
C TYR A 58 10.15 -2.71 6.12
N PRO A 59 9.16 -2.00 6.69
CA PRO A 59 9.04 -1.91 8.14
C PRO A 59 8.74 -3.30 8.71
N SER A 60 9.43 -3.71 9.77
CA SER A 60 9.28 -5.06 10.35
C SER A 60 7.88 -5.37 10.89
N SER A 61 7.05 -4.34 11.09
CA SER A 61 5.62 -4.48 11.37
C SER A 61 4.87 -5.23 10.26
N ALA A 62 5.26 -5.07 8.99
CA ALA A 62 4.86 -5.90 7.85
C ALA A 62 3.34 -6.17 7.71
N GLY A 63 2.50 -5.23 8.12
CA GLY A 63 1.03 -5.35 8.09
C GLY A 63 0.39 -5.92 9.35
N GLU A 64 1.15 -6.17 10.42
CA GLU A 64 0.63 -6.68 11.69
C GLU A 64 -0.57 -5.85 12.21
N ASP A 65 -1.61 -6.56 12.67
CA ASP A 65 -2.87 -5.98 13.17
C ASP A 65 -3.64 -5.12 12.14
N VAL A 66 -3.40 -5.33 10.84
CA VAL A 66 -4.18 -4.74 9.75
C VAL A 66 -5.03 -5.81 9.08
N ASP A 67 -6.30 -5.51 8.82
CA ASP A 67 -7.22 -6.38 8.07
C ASP A 67 -7.26 -5.96 6.60
N VAL A 68 -7.00 -6.90 5.71
CA VAL A 68 -7.26 -6.76 4.28
C VAL A 68 -8.42 -7.67 3.90
N ILE A 69 -9.52 -7.05 3.48
CA ILE A 69 -10.72 -7.75 3.01
C ILE A 69 -10.73 -7.73 1.48
N PHE A 70 -10.73 -8.91 0.89
CA PHE A 70 -10.78 -9.10 -0.56
C PHE A 70 -12.19 -9.44 -1.00
N ILE A 71 -12.64 -8.84 -2.10
CA ILE A 71 -13.86 -9.28 -2.80
C ILE A 71 -13.43 -9.89 -4.13
N ASN A 72 -13.56 -11.20 -4.29
CA ASN A 72 -13.06 -11.92 -5.47
C ASN A 72 -13.76 -13.28 -5.66
N SER A 73 -13.45 -13.98 -6.77
CA SER A 73 -14.09 -15.24 -7.17
C SER A 73 -13.52 -16.51 -6.55
N ASP A 74 -12.33 -16.43 -5.95
CA ASP A 74 -11.59 -17.59 -5.44
C ASP A 74 -10.53 -17.18 -4.41
N PHE A 75 -10.33 -18.02 -3.39
CA PHE A 75 -9.27 -17.85 -2.39
C PHE A 75 -8.76 -19.21 -1.92
N ASP A 76 -7.45 -19.34 -1.75
CA ASP A 76 -6.82 -20.53 -1.15
C ASP A 76 -5.72 -20.13 -0.17
N PHE A 77 -6.04 -20.18 1.12
CA PHE A 77 -5.14 -19.82 2.21
C PHE A 77 -4.38 -21.02 2.81
N ARG A 78 -4.43 -22.19 2.19
CA ARG A 78 -3.80 -23.41 2.71
C ARG A 78 -2.33 -23.57 2.31
N GLY A 79 -1.89 -22.78 1.32
CA GLY A 79 -0.54 -22.86 0.76
C GLY A 79 0.55 -22.31 1.67
N TYR A 80 1.80 -22.61 1.32
CA TYR A 80 2.98 -22.20 2.08
C TYR A 80 3.08 -20.67 2.31
N GLU A 81 2.68 -19.86 1.32
CA GLU A 81 2.63 -18.39 1.42
C GLU A 81 1.80 -17.88 2.62
N PHE A 82 0.96 -18.74 3.20
CA PHE A 82 0.05 -18.43 4.30
C PHE A 82 0.28 -19.30 5.54
N SER A 83 1.44 -19.96 5.64
CA SER A 83 1.77 -20.88 6.72
C SER A 83 2.08 -20.22 8.07
N ASN A 84 2.23 -18.89 8.12
CA ASN A 84 2.51 -18.09 9.33
C ASN A 84 1.26 -17.83 10.19
N VAL A 85 0.49 -18.89 10.45
CA VAL A 85 -0.81 -18.84 11.15
C VAL A 85 -0.73 -18.37 12.61
N ASP A 86 0.45 -18.43 13.22
CA ASP A 86 0.68 -17.94 14.58
C ASP A 86 0.83 -16.41 14.64
N GLU A 87 1.04 -15.75 13.49
CA GLU A 87 1.27 -14.30 13.41
C GLU A 87 0.06 -13.49 12.93
N ARG A 88 -0.87 -14.12 12.18
CA ARG A 88 -2.02 -13.46 11.56
C ARG A 88 -3.10 -14.45 11.17
N GLU A 89 -4.29 -13.95 10.83
CA GLU A 89 -5.37 -14.75 10.24
C GLU A 89 -5.37 -14.70 8.69
N ALA A 90 -5.72 -15.82 8.05
CA ALA A 90 -5.87 -15.93 6.60
C ALA A 90 -7.02 -16.90 6.27
N LYS A 91 -8.20 -16.41 5.91
CA LYS A 91 -9.39 -17.25 5.72
C LYS A 91 -10.49 -16.59 4.92
N CYS A 92 -11.39 -17.40 4.37
CA CYS A 92 -12.68 -16.92 3.87
C CYS A 92 -13.66 -16.70 5.02
N ILE A 93 -14.39 -15.59 4.98
CA ILE A 93 -15.30 -15.17 6.05
C ILE A 93 -16.76 -15.00 5.59
N ALA A 94 -16.99 -14.85 4.28
CA ALA A 94 -18.33 -14.78 3.72
C ALA A 94 -18.35 -15.23 2.25
N GLU A 95 -19.52 -15.69 1.81
CA GLU A 95 -19.89 -15.85 0.41
C GLU A 95 -21.11 -14.96 0.14
N VAL A 96 -21.08 -14.25 -0.99
CA VAL A 96 -22.19 -13.41 -1.45
C VAL A 96 -22.62 -13.88 -2.83
N LYS A 97 -23.87 -14.28 -2.94
CA LYS A 97 -24.45 -14.81 -4.17
C LYS A 97 -25.93 -14.52 -4.22
N ASP A 98 -26.42 -14.06 -5.37
CA ASP A 98 -27.84 -13.78 -5.61
C ASP A 98 -28.44 -12.87 -4.52
N ASP A 99 -27.69 -11.81 -4.17
CA ASP A 99 -28.02 -10.83 -3.14
C ASP A 99 -28.15 -11.41 -1.71
N GLU A 100 -27.61 -12.59 -1.43
CA GLU A 100 -27.57 -13.18 -0.08
C GLU A 100 -26.15 -13.26 0.47
N VAL A 101 -25.98 -13.03 1.78
CA VAL A 101 -24.70 -13.15 2.48
C VAL A 101 -24.72 -14.38 3.36
N VAL A 102 -23.85 -15.34 3.07
CA VAL A 102 -23.62 -16.54 3.88
C VAL A 102 -22.29 -16.40 4.60
N LYS A 103 -22.31 -16.43 5.94
CA LYS A 103 -21.08 -16.44 6.74
C LYS A 103 -20.42 -17.80 6.64
N ILE A 104 -19.13 -17.81 6.34
CA ILE A 104 -18.29 -19.01 6.27
C ILE A 104 -17.05 -18.81 7.12
N ASP A 105 -16.36 -19.90 7.46
CA ASP A 105 -15.08 -19.87 8.18
C ASP A 105 -14.23 -21.03 7.66
N THR A 106 -13.58 -20.81 6.53
CA THR A 106 -12.83 -21.84 5.81
C THR A 106 -11.52 -21.28 5.29
N PRO A 107 -10.44 -22.09 5.22
CA PRO A 107 -9.16 -21.64 4.65
C PRO A 107 -9.19 -21.60 3.11
N TYR A 108 -10.32 -21.92 2.49
CA TYR A 108 -10.49 -21.98 1.03
C TYR A 108 -11.95 -21.76 0.66
N CYS A 109 -12.22 -21.03 -0.41
CA CYS A 109 -13.54 -20.85 -0.99
C CYS A 109 -13.47 -20.45 -2.47
N GLY A 110 -14.51 -20.75 -3.25
CA GLY A 110 -14.58 -20.46 -4.69
C GLY A 110 -14.10 -21.60 -5.59
N SER A 111 -13.96 -21.32 -6.89
CA SER A 111 -13.63 -22.32 -7.91
C SER A 111 -12.18 -22.16 -8.40
N ASN A 112 -11.47 -23.29 -8.58
CA ASN A 112 -10.11 -23.32 -9.15
C ASN A 112 -10.06 -23.11 -10.68
N LYS A 113 -11.17 -22.79 -11.34
CA LYS A 113 -11.17 -22.61 -12.80
C LYS A 113 -10.68 -21.22 -13.24
N ILE A 114 -10.94 -20.20 -12.43
CA ILE A 114 -10.64 -18.80 -12.77
C ILE A 114 -9.91 -18.18 -11.58
N TYR A 115 -8.59 -18.05 -11.73
CA TYR A 115 -7.69 -17.58 -10.66
C TYR A 115 -7.57 -16.06 -10.70
N ARG A 116 -8.41 -15.35 -9.93
CA ARG A 116 -8.34 -13.89 -9.80
C ARG A 116 -8.03 -13.45 -8.37
N GLY A 117 -8.53 -14.16 -7.36
CA GLY A 117 -8.32 -13.80 -5.96
C GLY A 117 -7.05 -14.39 -5.37
N ARG A 118 -6.72 -15.64 -5.68
CA ARG A 118 -5.50 -16.28 -5.17
C ARG A 118 -4.22 -15.47 -5.48
N PRO A 119 -3.93 -15.06 -6.73
CA PRO A 119 -2.73 -14.27 -7.02
C PRO A 119 -2.68 -12.94 -6.26
N ALA A 120 -3.82 -12.25 -6.12
CA ALA A 120 -3.92 -10.99 -5.37
C ALA A 120 -3.52 -11.19 -3.90
N THR A 121 -3.99 -12.27 -3.27
CA THR A 121 -3.63 -12.59 -1.88
C THR A 121 -2.15 -12.91 -1.70
N TYR A 122 -1.48 -13.53 -2.69
CA TYR A 122 -0.03 -13.79 -2.65
C TYR A 122 0.74 -12.47 -2.65
N VAL A 123 0.36 -11.53 -3.53
CA VAL A 123 1.01 -10.22 -3.64
C VAL A 123 0.82 -9.38 -2.38
N VAL A 124 -0.37 -9.40 -1.78
CA VAL A 124 -0.62 -8.59 -0.59
C VAL A 124 0.11 -9.17 0.62
N GLY A 125 -0.07 -10.45 0.93
CA GLY A 125 0.34 -11.00 2.24
C GLY A 125 0.93 -12.39 2.20
N GLY A 126 1.52 -12.82 1.09
CA GLY A 126 2.39 -13.99 1.05
C GLY A 126 3.68 -13.79 1.85
N ILE A 127 4.22 -14.86 2.45
CA ILE A 127 5.48 -14.83 3.22
C ILE A 127 6.69 -14.51 2.32
N GLU A 128 6.77 -15.07 1.12
CA GLU A 128 7.91 -14.87 0.21
C GLU A 128 7.61 -13.81 -0.84
N GLN A 129 6.39 -13.81 -1.36
CA GLN A 129 5.98 -12.97 -2.48
C GLN A 129 5.08 -11.79 -2.06
N GLY A 130 4.69 -11.70 -0.79
CA GLY A 130 3.81 -10.64 -0.30
C GLY A 130 4.55 -9.39 0.13
N VAL A 131 3.88 -8.25 -0.04
CA VAL A 131 4.35 -6.93 0.43
C VAL A 131 4.19 -6.81 1.96
N ALA A 132 3.08 -7.31 2.52
CA ALA A 132 2.72 -7.21 3.93
C ALA A 132 2.41 -8.60 4.53
N SER A 133 3.45 -9.40 4.76
CA SER A 133 3.33 -10.81 5.14
C SER A 133 2.66 -11.08 6.50
N ARG A 134 2.50 -10.06 7.36
CA ARG A 134 1.88 -10.16 8.69
C ARG A 134 0.47 -9.56 8.75
N ALA A 135 -0.09 -9.13 7.61
CA ALA A 135 -1.47 -8.68 7.53
C ALA A 135 -2.48 -9.83 7.67
N ASN A 136 -3.60 -9.57 8.35
CA ASN A 136 -4.75 -10.46 8.33
C ASN A 136 -5.41 -10.39 6.94
N LEU A 137 -5.71 -11.54 6.35
CA LEU A 137 -6.33 -11.62 5.02
C LEU A 137 -7.69 -12.31 5.13
N TYR A 138 -8.73 -11.61 4.69
CA TYR A 138 -10.10 -12.11 4.73
C TYR A 138 -10.73 -12.13 3.34
N GLY A 139 -11.09 -13.32 2.87
CA GLY A 139 -11.80 -13.50 1.59
C GLY A 139 -13.31 -13.38 1.75
N ILE A 140 -13.93 -12.52 0.94
CA ILE A 140 -15.38 -12.53 0.67
C ILE A 140 -15.58 -13.00 -0.76
N LEU A 141 -16.10 -14.21 -0.88
CA LEU A 141 -16.35 -14.86 -2.17
C LEU A 141 -17.53 -14.20 -2.87
N VAL A 142 -17.32 -13.67 -4.07
CA VAL A 142 -18.38 -13.30 -5.00
C VAL A 142 -18.17 -14.10 -6.28
N PRO A 143 -19.04 -15.08 -6.58
CA PRO A 143 -18.92 -15.86 -7.80
C PRO A 143 -18.97 -14.97 -9.04
N ILE A 144 -18.13 -15.32 -10.02
CA ILE A 144 -18.19 -14.74 -11.37
C ILE A 144 -19.06 -15.61 -12.26
N ASP A 145 -19.66 -14.96 -13.24
CA ASP A 145 -20.32 -15.65 -14.32
C ASP A 145 -19.27 -16.36 -15.19
N GLU A 146 -19.37 -17.68 -15.35
CA GLU A 146 -18.38 -18.47 -16.12
C GLU A 146 -18.41 -18.15 -17.63
N GLU A 147 -19.51 -17.58 -18.14
CA GLU A 147 -19.67 -17.22 -19.56
C GLU A 147 -19.14 -15.81 -19.84
N THR A 148 -19.52 -14.82 -19.03
CA THR A 148 -19.10 -13.42 -19.24
C THR A 148 -17.78 -13.07 -18.56
N LEU A 149 -17.34 -13.87 -17.58
CA LEU A 149 -16.18 -13.58 -16.71
C LEU A 149 -16.33 -12.27 -15.91
N GLU A 150 -17.57 -11.83 -15.70
CA GLU A 150 -17.93 -10.63 -14.95
C GLU A 150 -18.54 -10.97 -13.59
N TYR A 151 -18.40 -10.04 -12.65
CA TYR A 151 -19.06 -10.12 -11.35
C TYR A 151 -20.49 -9.58 -11.45
N LYS A 152 -21.42 -10.21 -10.73
CA LYS A 152 -22.74 -9.63 -10.51
C LYS A 152 -22.61 -8.39 -9.63
N LYS A 153 -22.89 -7.21 -10.20
CA LYS A 153 -22.71 -5.91 -9.54
C LYS A 153 -23.49 -5.79 -8.23
N TYR A 154 -24.70 -6.34 -8.17
CA TYR A 154 -25.51 -6.37 -6.95
C TYR A 154 -24.86 -7.22 -5.85
N ASP A 155 -24.23 -8.34 -6.19
CA ASP A 155 -23.53 -9.17 -5.21
C ASP A 155 -22.28 -8.46 -4.68
N VAL A 156 -21.54 -7.73 -5.54
CA VAL A 156 -20.43 -6.90 -5.07
C VAL A 156 -20.90 -5.76 -4.18
N PHE A 157 -22.01 -5.10 -4.53
CA PHE A 157 -22.61 -4.07 -3.69
C PHE A 157 -23.05 -4.63 -2.34
N ARG A 158 -23.73 -5.78 -2.32
CA ARG A 158 -24.15 -6.47 -1.10
C ARG A 158 -22.95 -6.91 -0.24
N ALA A 159 -21.84 -7.32 -0.85
CA ALA A 159 -20.60 -7.57 -0.13
C ALA A 159 -20.04 -6.30 0.53
N LEU A 160 -20.06 -5.16 -0.16
CA LEU A 160 -19.66 -3.87 0.41
C LEU A 160 -20.59 -3.43 1.56
N GLU A 161 -21.90 -3.65 1.46
CA GLU A 161 -22.87 -3.40 2.54
C GLU A 161 -22.52 -4.22 3.78
N TYR A 162 -22.28 -5.52 3.58
CA TYR A 162 -21.88 -6.41 4.66
C TYR A 162 -20.59 -5.95 5.34
N ILE A 163 -19.57 -5.56 4.56
CA ILE A 163 -18.31 -5.03 5.09
C ILE A 163 -18.57 -3.75 5.89
N ASN A 164 -19.28 -2.78 5.30
CA ASN A 164 -19.56 -1.48 5.93
C ASN A 164 -20.24 -1.67 7.28
N ASP A 165 -21.20 -2.59 7.38
CA ASP A 165 -22.03 -2.75 8.56
C ASP A 165 -21.38 -3.59 9.66
N ASN A 166 -20.45 -4.50 9.31
CA ASN A 166 -19.99 -5.53 10.24
C ASN A 166 -18.48 -5.62 10.42
N LEU A 167 -17.67 -5.21 9.43
CA LEU A 167 -16.26 -5.62 9.35
C LEU A 167 -15.25 -4.47 9.45
N ILE A 168 -15.68 -3.21 9.42
CA ILE A 168 -14.75 -2.08 9.52
C ILE A 168 -14.21 -1.94 10.94
N ARG A 169 -12.92 -2.26 11.13
CA ARG A 169 -12.11 -1.75 12.24
C ARG A 169 -11.55 -0.38 11.84
N PRO A 170 -11.94 0.71 12.54
CA PRO A 170 -11.49 2.04 12.17
C PRO A 170 -9.96 2.14 12.05
N HIS A 171 -9.49 2.66 10.91
CA HIS A 171 -8.09 2.91 10.60
C HIS A 171 -7.20 1.66 10.49
N LYS A 172 -7.82 0.47 10.47
CA LYS A 172 -7.12 -0.83 10.38
C LYS A 172 -7.70 -1.77 9.32
N THR A 173 -8.69 -1.33 8.55
CA THR A 173 -9.33 -2.16 7.52
C THR A 173 -9.11 -1.59 6.14
N ILE A 174 -8.57 -2.41 5.25
CA ILE A 174 -8.39 -2.14 3.82
C ILE A 174 -9.35 -3.06 3.05
N ILE A 175 -10.10 -2.50 2.11
CA ILE A 175 -10.97 -3.23 1.19
C ILE A 175 -10.28 -3.22 -0.18
N HIS A 176 -9.91 -4.40 -0.64
CA HIS A 176 -9.27 -4.62 -1.93
C HIS A 176 -10.32 -4.99 -2.98
N LEU A 177 -10.51 -4.11 -3.96
CA LEU A 177 -11.48 -4.25 -5.06
C LEU A 177 -10.77 -4.35 -6.42
N PRO A 178 -10.47 -5.57 -6.88
CA PRO A 178 -9.79 -5.76 -8.15
C PRO A 178 -10.73 -5.82 -9.36
N THR A 179 -12.06 -5.84 -9.14
CA THR A 179 -13.05 -5.98 -10.21
C THR A 179 -13.39 -4.66 -10.90
N LYS A 180 -13.69 -4.73 -12.20
CA LYS A 180 -14.31 -3.62 -12.94
C LYS A 180 -15.78 -3.48 -12.52
N LEU A 181 -16.20 -2.28 -12.08
CA LEU A 181 -17.56 -2.04 -11.58
C LEU A 181 -18.43 -1.18 -12.50
N PHE A 182 -17.83 -0.26 -13.28
CA PHE A 182 -18.54 0.92 -13.81
C PHE A 182 -18.72 0.98 -15.34
N GLU A 183 -18.52 -0.13 -16.06
CA GLU A 183 -18.62 -0.13 -17.52
C GLU A 183 -20.05 0.13 -18.02
N ASN A 184 -20.21 1.18 -18.84
CA ASN A 184 -21.48 1.59 -19.47
C ASN A 184 -22.64 1.88 -18.48
N GLU A 185 -22.30 2.30 -17.27
CA GLU A 185 -23.29 2.43 -16.19
C GLU A 185 -24.12 3.71 -16.21
N VAL A 186 -25.35 3.58 -15.69
CA VAL A 186 -26.25 4.71 -15.45
C VAL A 186 -25.81 5.47 -14.21
N TYR A 187 -26.07 6.78 -14.18
CA TYR A 187 -25.72 7.69 -13.08
C TYR A 187 -26.05 7.17 -11.67
N ASP A 188 -27.15 6.43 -11.50
CA ASP A 188 -27.57 5.90 -10.20
C ASP A 188 -26.58 4.89 -9.59
N PHE A 189 -25.90 4.06 -10.40
CA PHE A 189 -24.91 3.11 -9.91
C PHE A 189 -23.68 3.83 -9.34
N TYR A 190 -23.19 4.87 -10.01
CA TYR A 190 -22.09 5.69 -9.49
C TYR A 190 -22.43 6.33 -8.14
N ARG A 191 -23.67 6.80 -7.97
CA ARG A 191 -24.12 7.40 -6.72
C ARG A 191 -24.19 6.38 -5.59
N ILE A 192 -24.79 5.22 -5.85
CA ILE A 192 -24.95 4.15 -4.86
C ILE A 192 -23.59 3.63 -4.37
N PHE A 193 -22.67 3.32 -5.29
CA PHE A 193 -21.31 2.91 -4.93
C PHE A 193 -20.52 4.05 -4.26
N GLY A 194 -20.72 5.29 -4.70
CA GLY A 194 -20.12 6.47 -4.08
C GLY A 194 -20.54 6.66 -2.62
N ASP A 195 -21.83 6.49 -2.31
CA ASP A 195 -22.38 6.64 -0.96
C ASP A 195 -21.82 5.59 0.00
N ILE A 196 -21.73 4.33 -0.44
CA ILE A 196 -21.15 3.27 0.40
C ILE A 196 -19.64 3.43 0.57
N PHE A 197 -18.91 3.82 -0.47
CA PHE A 197 -17.49 4.12 -0.35
C PHE A 197 -17.22 5.27 0.63
N TYR A 198 -18.04 6.33 0.55
CA TYR A 198 -17.98 7.43 1.51
C TYR A 198 -18.26 6.95 2.95
N SER A 199 -19.28 6.11 3.15
CA SER A 199 -19.62 5.54 4.45
C SER A 199 -18.47 4.74 5.05
N ILE A 200 -17.85 3.86 4.25
CA ILE A 200 -16.69 3.06 4.64
C ILE A 200 -15.51 3.96 5.02
N SER A 201 -15.16 4.91 4.15
CA SER A 201 -14.06 5.87 4.39
C SER A 201 -14.29 6.67 5.67
N LYS A 202 -15.53 7.13 5.91
CA LYS A 202 -15.92 7.85 7.13
C LYS A 202 -15.79 7.00 8.40
N LYS A 203 -15.96 5.68 8.31
CA LYS A 203 -15.72 4.73 9.42
C LYS A 203 -14.23 4.42 9.61
N GLY A 204 -13.33 5.00 8.81
CA GLY A 204 -11.89 4.76 8.84
C GLY A 204 -11.45 3.56 8.01
N GLY A 205 -12.32 3.02 7.15
CA GLY A 205 -11.90 2.03 6.15
C GLY A 205 -11.14 2.69 5.00
N ILE A 206 -10.29 1.91 4.34
CA ILE A 206 -9.54 2.34 3.15
C ILE A 206 -9.97 1.47 1.98
N ILE A 207 -10.37 2.08 0.87
CA ILE A 207 -10.78 1.33 -0.32
C ILE A 207 -9.70 1.50 -1.39
N VAL A 208 -9.22 0.38 -1.92
CA VAL A 208 -8.25 0.34 -3.02
C VAL A 208 -8.92 -0.32 -4.22
N TYR A 209 -8.95 0.40 -5.33
CA TYR A 209 -9.66 0.00 -6.53
C TYR A 209 -8.71 -0.05 -7.73
N GLN A 210 -8.81 -1.13 -8.50
CA GLN A 210 -7.99 -1.35 -9.70
C GLN A 210 -8.51 -0.54 -10.89
N ASP A 211 -7.64 0.23 -11.54
CA ASP A 211 -7.95 0.80 -12.85
C ASP A 211 -7.89 -0.29 -13.92
N HIS A 212 -8.94 -0.35 -14.75
CA HIS A 212 -9.07 -1.26 -15.90
C HIS A 212 -8.96 -0.52 -17.24
N GLY A 213 -8.43 0.71 -17.22
CA GLY A 213 -8.17 1.52 -18.41
C GLY A 213 -9.15 2.63 -18.70
N ASP A 214 -10.12 2.81 -17.83
CA ASP A 214 -11.10 3.89 -17.87
C ASP A 214 -10.80 4.97 -16.82
N GLY A 215 -9.65 4.89 -16.15
CA GLY A 215 -9.28 5.74 -15.01
C GLY A 215 -10.22 5.53 -13.83
N CYS A 216 -10.53 4.28 -13.55
CA CYS A 216 -11.48 3.84 -12.53
C CYS A 216 -12.93 4.34 -12.74
N GLY A 217 -13.37 4.42 -13.99
CA GLY A 217 -14.75 4.78 -14.33
C GLY A 217 -15.05 6.29 -14.32
N ILE A 218 -14.05 7.16 -14.48
CA ILE A 218 -14.32 8.60 -14.74
C ILE A 218 -14.77 8.77 -16.18
N LEU A 219 -16.05 8.52 -16.46
CA LEU A 219 -16.68 9.00 -17.69
C LEU A 219 -17.23 10.41 -17.46
N MET A 220 -16.43 11.39 -17.86
CA MET A 220 -16.81 12.79 -18.01
C MET A 220 -17.96 12.93 -19.01
N ASN A 221 -19.19 13.17 -18.54
CA ASN A 221 -20.21 13.77 -19.40
C ASN A 221 -20.12 15.30 -19.25
N ARG A 222 -19.84 16.00 -20.37
CA ARG A 222 -19.42 17.41 -20.45
C ARG A 222 -20.39 18.45 -19.87
N ASN A 223 -21.56 18.06 -19.37
CA ASN A 223 -22.60 18.97 -18.86
C ASN A 223 -23.08 18.67 -17.43
N SER A 224 -22.39 17.81 -16.66
CA SER A 224 -22.82 17.49 -15.29
C SER A 224 -21.61 17.29 -14.37
N MET A 225 -21.19 18.37 -13.72
CA MET A 225 -20.20 18.34 -12.64
C MET A 225 -20.75 17.56 -11.44
N ALA A 226 -20.30 16.33 -11.26
CA ALA A 226 -20.19 15.67 -9.96
C ALA A 226 -18.94 14.78 -9.98
N VAL A 227 -17.83 15.35 -9.51
CA VAL A 227 -16.53 14.69 -9.34
C VAL A 227 -16.67 13.68 -8.19
N LEU A 228 -16.87 12.41 -8.51
CA LEU A 228 -16.91 11.31 -7.51
C LEU A 228 -15.61 10.48 -7.47
N ALA A 229 -14.65 10.74 -8.36
CA ALA A 229 -13.36 10.09 -8.33
C ALA A 229 -12.33 10.89 -7.52
N GLY A 230 -11.59 10.20 -6.65
CA GLY A 230 -10.49 10.77 -5.85
C GLY A 230 -10.88 11.33 -4.47
N SER A 231 -11.97 10.84 -3.85
CA SER A 231 -12.22 11.15 -2.41
C SER A 231 -12.67 9.96 -1.56
N ASN A 232 -13.24 8.92 -2.17
CA ASN A 232 -13.84 7.79 -1.44
C ASN A 232 -13.20 6.43 -1.72
N TYR A 233 -12.34 6.31 -2.73
CA TYR A 233 -11.47 5.15 -3.00
C TYR A 233 -10.14 5.61 -3.62
N ILE A 234 -9.09 4.80 -3.49
CA ILE A 234 -7.79 5.00 -4.12
C ILE A 234 -7.79 4.26 -5.46
N CYS A 235 -7.78 4.99 -6.56
CA CYS A 235 -7.66 4.45 -7.93
C CYS A 235 -6.18 4.14 -8.23
N VAL A 236 -5.90 2.88 -8.54
CA VAL A 236 -4.53 2.43 -8.83
C VAL A 236 -4.37 2.05 -10.30
N GLY A 237 -3.54 2.83 -11.00
CA GLY A 237 -3.17 2.62 -12.39
C GLY A 237 -2.07 1.57 -12.55
N GLY A 238 -2.14 0.83 -13.66
CA GLY A 238 -1.11 -0.13 -14.04
C GLY A 238 -0.01 0.48 -14.91
N ILE A 239 1.25 0.20 -14.60
CA ILE A 239 2.39 0.40 -15.51
C ILE A 239 3.01 -0.94 -15.92
N SER A 240 3.44 -1.05 -17.18
CA SER A 240 4.11 -2.26 -17.67
C SER A 240 5.50 -2.43 -17.05
N SER A 241 5.91 -3.67 -16.83
CA SER A 241 7.25 -4.04 -16.36
C SER A 241 8.34 -3.84 -17.42
N ASP A 242 7.94 -3.77 -18.69
CA ASP A 242 8.78 -3.33 -19.80
C ASP A 242 8.74 -1.79 -19.85
N TYR A 243 9.76 -1.17 -19.27
CA TYR A 243 9.97 0.29 -19.10
C TYR A 243 9.95 1.15 -20.38
N ASN A 244 9.41 0.66 -21.49
CA ASN A 244 9.07 1.47 -22.65
C ASN A 244 7.69 2.11 -22.49
N ILE A 245 7.58 3.06 -21.55
CA ILE A 245 6.41 3.94 -21.41
C ILE A 245 6.11 4.69 -22.72
N LYS A 246 7.13 4.89 -23.58
CA LYS A 246 6.97 5.44 -24.94
C LYS A 246 6.10 4.60 -25.89
N LYS A 247 5.91 3.30 -25.63
CA LYS A 247 5.06 2.43 -26.48
C LYS A 247 3.59 2.43 -26.06
N TYR A 248 3.26 2.90 -24.86
CA TYR A 248 1.89 3.03 -24.37
C TYR A 248 1.20 4.34 -24.78
N ASP A 249 1.86 5.18 -25.58
CA ASP A 249 1.29 6.39 -26.17
C ASP A 249 0.35 6.15 -27.37
N SER A 250 -0.04 4.91 -27.66
CA SER A 250 -0.93 4.64 -28.80
C SER A 250 -1.91 3.50 -28.55
N LYS A 251 -2.78 3.66 -27.54
CA LYS A 251 -4.24 3.41 -27.59
C LYS A 251 -4.78 3.23 -26.16
N LEU A 252 -5.48 4.26 -25.70
CA LEU A 252 -6.64 4.18 -24.80
C LEU A 252 -6.47 4.07 -23.26
N TYR A 253 -5.30 4.29 -22.65
CA TYR A 253 -5.18 4.26 -21.17
C TYR A 253 -4.72 5.58 -20.52
N LEU A 254 -4.30 6.59 -21.32
CA LEU A 254 -3.67 7.82 -20.81
C LEU A 254 -4.58 9.07 -20.83
N ARG A 255 -5.90 8.89 -20.95
CA ARG A 255 -6.84 10.03 -20.99
C ARG A 255 -7.45 10.41 -19.64
N VAL A 256 -7.16 9.67 -18.58
CA VAL A 256 -7.76 9.83 -17.25
C VAL A 256 -6.68 9.46 -16.20
N ASN A 257 -6.54 10.24 -15.12
CA ASN A 257 -5.37 10.21 -14.24
C ASN A 257 -5.68 9.45 -12.92
N PRO A 258 -5.34 8.15 -12.79
CA PRO A 258 -5.28 7.44 -11.52
C PRO A 258 -4.59 8.23 -10.41
N ASN A 259 -4.93 7.92 -9.16
CA ASN A 259 -4.28 8.57 -8.02
C ASN A 259 -2.80 8.13 -7.95
N ILE A 260 -2.55 6.83 -8.05
CA ILE A 260 -1.21 6.26 -7.93
C ILE A 260 -1.03 5.13 -8.91
N TYR A 261 0.22 4.79 -9.23
CA TYR A 261 0.57 3.74 -10.19
C TYR A 261 1.44 2.67 -9.55
N ALA A 262 1.31 1.43 -10.03
CA ALA A 262 2.18 0.33 -9.68
C ALA A 262 2.30 -0.65 -10.86
N LEU A 263 3.21 -1.63 -10.78
CA LEU A 263 3.34 -2.64 -11.84
C LEU A 263 2.01 -3.36 -12.05
N ASN A 264 1.60 -3.47 -13.32
CA ASN A 264 0.36 -4.12 -13.70
C ASN A 264 0.54 -5.64 -13.85
N ASP A 265 1.65 -6.04 -14.45
CA ASP A 265 1.89 -7.41 -14.88
C ASP A 265 3.13 -7.96 -14.19
N ILE A 266 2.94 -9.01 -13.40
CA ILE A 266 4.01 -9.65 -12.62
C ILE A 266 3.98 -11.17 -12.77
N ASN A 267 5.13 -11.80 -12.52
CA ASN A 267 5.25 -13.24 -12.43
C ASN A 267 5.35 -13.63 -10.95
N LEU A 268 4.44 -14.50 -10.53
CA LEU A 268 4.43 -15.16 -9.24
C LEU A 268 4.78 -16.63 -9.42
N TYR A 269 4.93 -17.34 -8.31
CA TYR A 269 5.06 -18.79 -8.31
C TYR A 269 4.24 -19.44 -7.20
N GLU A 270 3.91 -20.71 -7.40
CA GLU A 270 3.27 -21.58 -6.42
C GLU A 270 3.99 -22.92 -6.40
N TYR A 271 4.03 -23.56 -5.23
CA TYR A 271 4.55 -24.92 -5.10
C TYR A 271 3.38 -25.89 -4.99
N ILE A 272 3.31 -26.85 -5.92
CA ILE A 272 2.35 -27.95 -5.91
C ILE A 272 3.15 -29.24 -5.97
N ASP A 273 3.01 -30.11 -4.97
CA ASP A 273 3.76 -31.37 -4.86
C ASP A 273 5.28 -31.20 -5.03
N ASP A 274 5.86 -30.19 -4.37
CA ASP A 274 7.27 -29.77 -4.44
C ASP A 274 7.75 -29.24 -5.81
N GLU A 275 6.87 -29.13 -6.80
CA GLU A 275 7.16 -28.52 -8.10
C GLU A 275 6.76 -27.04 -8.13
N LYS A 276 7.63 -26.21 -8.73
CA LYS A 276 7.42 -24.77 -8.86
C LYS A 276 6.68 -24.43 -10.15
N TYR A 277 5.49 -23.86 -10.02
CA TYR A 277 4.66 -23.40 -11.13
C TYR A 277 4.69 -21.88 -11.20
N ASN A 278 4.88 -21.32 -12.40
CA ASN A 278 4.81 -19.86 -12.60
C ASN A 278 3.37 -19.43 -12.87
N ILE A 279 2.96 -18.34 -12.23
CA ILE A 279 1.65 -17.73 -12.39
C ILE A 279 1.86 -16.32 -12.92
N PHE A 280 1.35 -16.04 -14.11
CA PHE A 280 1.32 -14.68 -14.65
C PHE A 280 0.09 -13.96 -14.13
N PHE A 281 0.28 -12.84 -13.44
CA PHE A 281 -0.80 -12.07 -12.83
C PHE A 281 -0.87 -10.66 -13.43
N GLN A 282 -1.97 -10.40 -14.14
CA GLN A 282 -2.33 -9.07 -14.66
C GLN A 282 -3.13 -8.29 -13.62
N PHE A 283 -3.14 -6.96 -13.75
CA PHE A 283 -3.86 -6.06 -12.84
C PHE A 283 -3.40 -6.17 -11.37
N SER A 284 -2.11 -6.42 -11.16
CA SER A 284 -1.50 -6.56 -9.84
C SER A 284 -1.28 -5.24 -9.10
N SER A 285 -1.43 -4.10 -9.80
CA SER A 285 -1.06 -2.78 -9.28
C SER A 285 -1.80 -2.40 -7.99
N SER A 286 -3.12 -2.64 -7.92
CA SER A 286 -3.92 -2.45 -6.71
C SER A 286 -3.52 -3.39 -5.57
N SER A 287 -3.07 -4.61 -5.88
CA SER A 287 -2.62 -5.59 -4.87
C SER A 287 -1.29 -5.14 -4.25
N ILE A 288 -0.34 -4.70 -5.08
CA ILE A 288 0.92 -4.12 -4.62
C ILE A 288 0.64 -2.93 -3.69
N THR A 289 -0.22 -2.01 -4.14
CA THR A 289 -0.58 -0.81 -3.38
C THR A 289 -1.29 -1.13 -2.07
N THR A 290 -2.19 -2.13 -2.09
CA THR A 290 -2.88 -2.62 -0.88
C THR A 290 -1.89 -3.13 0.16
N GLY A 291 -0.88 -3.89 -0.27
CA GLY A 291 0.19 -4.35 0.61
C GLY A 291 1.02 -3.19 1.18
N VAL A 292 1.36 -2.19 0.36
CA VAL A 292 2.09 -1.00 0.84
C VAL A 292 1.27 -0.26 1.90
N ILE A 293 -0.02 -0.04 1.66
CA ILE A 293 -0.93 0.56 2.64
C ILE A 293 -0.95 -0.25 3.95
N ALA A 294 -1.00 -1.58 3.88
CA ALA A 294 -0.97 -2.41 5.08
C ALA A 294 0.32 -2.22 5.89
N THR A 295 1.48 -2.16 5.23
CA THR A 295 2.74 -1.86 5.93
C THR A 295 2.72 -0.47 6.58
N ILE A 296 2.21 0.55 5.90
CA ILE A 296 2.10 1.92 6.43
C ILE A 296 1.20 1.96 7.67
N LEU A 297 0.02 1.33 7.62
CA LEU A 297 -0.92 1.30 8.75
C LEU A 297 -0.31 0.60 9.96
N SER A 298 0.33 -0.56 9.77
CA SER A 298 0.95 -1.30 10.87
C SER A 298 2.12 -0.56 11.51
N GLU A 299 2.86 0.22 10.73
CA GLU A 299 3.98 1.01 11.24
C GLU A 299 3.51 2.25 12.03
N ASN A 300 2.35 2.79 11.64
CA ASN A 300 1.75 4.02 12.17
C ASN A 300 0.40 3.78 12.88
N PRO A 301 0.34 2.95 13.94
CA PRO A 301 -0.93 2.52 14.54
C PRO A 301 -1.73 3.65 15.22
N ASP A 302 -1.08 4.77 15.54
CA ASP A 302 -1.72 5.95 16.17
C ASP A 302 -2.34 6.90 15.13
N ASN A 303 -2.00 6.75 13.85
CA ASN A 303 -2.51 7.61 12.79
C ASN A 303 -3.93 7.18 12.38
N GLN A 304 -4.85 8.14 12.34
CA GLN A 304 -6.26 7.91 12.01
C GLN A 304 -6.49 7.95 10.49
N PHE A 305 -5.86 7.04 9.76
CA PHE A 305 -6.00 6.99 8.30
C PHE A 305 -7.40 6.54 7.86
N ASN A 306 -8.01 7.31 6.98
CA ASN A 306 -9.09 6.86 6.09
C ASN A 306 -8.60 6.88 4.64
N THR A 307 -9.46 6.49 3.69
CA THR A 307 -9.13 6.49 2.27
C THR A 307 -8.48 7.81 1.80
N TYR A 308 -9.07 8.96 2.13
CA TYR A 308 -8.58 10.26 1.66
C TYR A 308 -7.18 10.57 2.21
N SER A 309 -6.98 10.45 3.53
CA SER A 309 -5.68 10.73 4.13
C SER A 309 -4.60 9.74 3.68
N MET A 310 -4.97 8.48 3.40
CA MET A 310 -4.04 7.48 2.88
C MET A 310 -3.66 7.80 1.43
N GLU A 311 -4.62 8.22 0.60
CA GLU A 311 -4.34 8.69 -0.75
C GLU A 311 -3.31 9.83 -0.74
N GLN A 312 -3.50 10.84 0.12
CA GLN A 312 -2.54 11.94 0.23
C GLN A 312 -1.16 11.46 0.70
N TYR A 313 -1.12 10.56 1.69
CA TYR A 313 0.14 9.98 2.15
C TYR A 313 0.88 9.27 1.00
N LEU A 314 0.19 8.41 0.25
CA LEU A 314 0.76 7.69 -0.88
C LEU A 314 1.23 8.63 -2.00
N MET A 315 0.53 9.74 -2.23
CA MET A 315 0.93 10.77 -3.20
C MET A 315 2.19 11.53 -2.78
N ASP A 316 2.35 11.75 -1.48
CA ASP A 316 3.49 12.45 -0.91
C ASP A 316 4.74 11.58 -0.85
N THR A 317 4.58 10.28 -0.50
CA THR A 317 5.68 9.31 -0.41
C THR A 317 5.93 8.56 -1.73
N GLY A 318 5.07 8.71 -2.72
CA GLY A 318 5.23 8.06 -4.01
C GLY A 318 6.45 8.57 -4.77
N GLU A 319 7.07 7.69 -5.57
CA GLU A 319 8.17 8.08 -6.45
C GLU A 319 7.63 8.84 -7.67
N LYS A 320 8.11 10.07 -7.86
CA LYS A 320 7.65 10.96 -8.92
C LYS A 320 8.40 10.67 -10.21
N ILE A 321 7.68 10.37 -11.29
CA ILE A 321 8.25 10.18 -12.62
C ILE A 321 7.65 11.16 -13.62
N ASN A 322 8.49 11.71 -14.50
CA ASN A 322 8.09 12.60 -15.56
C ASN A 322 8.36 11.98 -16.94
N TYR A 323 7.28 11.65 -17.66
CA TYR A 323 7.32 11.25 -19.08
C TYR A 323 6.41 12.14 -19.92
N GLY A 324 6.54 13.46 -19.78
CA GLY A 324 5.64 14.44 -20.41
C GLY A 324 4.36 14.69 -19.61
N LEU A 325 4.05 13.81 -18.66
CA LEU A 325 3.09 13.98 -17.56
C LEU A 325 3.77 13.52 -16.26
N ASN A 326 3.30 14.05 -15.12
CA ASN A 326 3.77 13.65 -13.80
C ASN A 326 2.97 12.43 -13.32
N TYR A 327 3.66 11.34 -13.02
CA TYR A 327 3.13 10.12 -12.46
C TYR A 327 3.72 9.88 -11.08
N ASN A 328 2.94 9.29 -10.17
CA ASN A 328 3.43 8.86 -8.87
C ASN A 328 3.38 7.32 -8.81
N LEU A 329 4.54 6.68 -8.67
CA LEU A 329 4.61 5.24 -8.37
C LEU A 329 4.48 5.01 -6.88
N VAL A 330 3.82 3.92 -6.52
CA VAL A 330 3.78 3.47 -5.13
C VAL A 330 5.19 3.12 -4.65
N ASN A 331 5.52 3.68 -3.48
CA ASN A 331 6.76 3.44 -2.75
C ASN A 331 6.40 3.37 -1.26
N ASN A 332 7.16 2.61 -0.47
CA ASN A 332 6.88 2.42 0.96
C ASN A 332 7.52 3.50 1.87
N GLY A 333 8.15 4.53 1.29
CA GLY A 333 8.82 5.64 1.97
C GLY A 333 10.34 5.54 1.95
N LYS A 334 10.92 4.45 1.44
CA LYS A 334 12.37 4.30 1.25
C LYS A 334 12.75 4.71 -0.17
N HIS A 335 13.60 5.73 -0.29
CA HIS A 335 14.06 6.28 -1.57
C HIS A 335 15.57 6.18 -1.77
N ILE A 336 16.36 5.91 -0.73
CA ILE A 336 17.79 5.62 -0.89
C ILE A 336 17.96 4.35 -1.72
N VAL A 337 18.70 4.42 -2.83
CA VAL A 337 18.99 3.28 -3.71
C VAL A 337 20.38 2.70 -3.39
N TYR A 338 20.50 1.38 -3.31
CA TYR A 338 21.78 0.69 -3.06
C TYR A 338 22.30 -0.08 -4.28
N SER A 339 23.63 -0.27 -4.36
CA SER A 339 24.29 -1.18 -5.30
C SER A 339 24.92 -2.36 -4.55
N PRO A 340 24.68 -3.63 -4.94
CA PRO A 340 25.31 -4.81 -4.34
C PRO A 340 26.85 -4.81 -4.34
N ASP A 341 27.49 -4.09 -5.25
CA ASP A 341 28.94 -3.93 -5.28
C ASP A 341 29.44 -2.57 -4.78
N ASN A 342 28.53 -1.77 -4.21
CA ASN A 342 28.82 -0.46 -3.64
C ASN A 342 29.47 0.54 -4.65
N ILE A 343 29.22 0.36 -5.95
CA ILE A 343 29.66 1.26 -7.01
C ILE A 343 28.51 2.18 -7.43
N TYR A 344 28.76 3.48 -7.36
CA TYR A 344 27.85 4.55 -7.76
C TYR A 344 28.57 5.56 -8.65
N TYR A 345 27.83 6.18 -9.55
CA TYR A 345 28.34 7.15 -10.54
C TYR A 345 27.85 8.58 -10.27
N GLY A 346 27.07 8.78 -9.21
CA GLY A 346 26.50 10.07 -8.81
C GLY A 346 26.56 10.31 -7.30
N CYS A 347 25.70 11.21 -6.82
CA CYS A 347 25.54 11.54 -5.40
C CYS A 347 24.05 11.70 -5.04
N GLY A 348 23.74 11.75 -3.75
CA GLY A 348 22.38 11.86 -3.22
C GLY A 348 21.67 10.51 -3.10
N ILE A 349 20.39 10.54 -2.72
CA ILE A 349 19.58 9.34 -2.39
C ILE A 349 19.53 8.32 -3.54
N SER A 350 19.54 8.78 -4.80
CA SER A 350 19.53 7.91 -5.98
C SER A 350 20.88 7.23 -6.27
N ALA A 351 21.92 7.52 -5.49
CA ALA A 351 23.26 6.99 -5.65
C ALA A 351 23.87 6.63 -4.28
N GLY A 352 23.21 5.74 -3.53
CA GLY A 352 23.72 5.25 -2.24
C GLY A 352 23.73 6.29 -1.12
N ASN A 353 22.98 7.39 -1.27
CA ASN A 353 23.03 8.54 -0.39
C ASN A 353 24.43 9.17 -0.27
N LEU A 354 25.25 9.07 -1.32
CA LEU A 354 26.60 9.64 -1.31
C LEU A 354 26.57 11.17 -1.19
N PRO A 355 27.48 11.80 -0.43
CA PRO A 355 27.54 13.25 -0.33
C PRO A 355 27.77 13.93 -1.68
N CYS A 356 26.97 14.95 -2.01
CA CYS A 356 27.19 15.78 -3.18
C CYS A 356 28.23 16.86 -2.89
N THR A 357 29.34 16.88 -3.63
CA THR A 357 30.30 18.00 -3.55
C THR A 357 29.73 19.21 -4.29
N THR A 358 29.38 20.26 -3.57
CA THR A 358 29.08 21.56 -4.18
C THR A 358 30.38 22.22 -4.59
N THR A 359 30.74 22.16 -5.86
CA THR A 359 31.80 23.04 -6.38
C THR A 359 31.21 24.45 -6.47
N THR A 360 31.43 25.27 -5.44
CA THR A 360 31.16 26.70 -5.51
C THR A 360 32.19 27.31 -6.44
N THR A 361 31.87 27.44 -7.72
CA THR A 361 32.64 28.27 -8.64
C THR A 361 32.40 29.73 -8.23
N THR A 362 33.23 30.24 -7.31
CA THR A 362 33.46 31.68 -7.24
C THR A 362 34.18 32.08 -8.52
N THR A 363 33.43 32.56 -9.51
CA THR A 363 33.98 33.35 -10.60
C THR A 363 34.54 34.64 -10.01
N THR A 364 35.81 34.63 -9.65
CA THR A 364 36.59 35.86 -9.63
C THR A 364 36.93 36.18 -11.07
N GLU A 365 36.39 37.28 -11.58
CA GLU A 365 36.81 37.87 -12.84
C GLU A 365 38.30 38.22 -12.76
N ASN A 366 39.15 37.36 -13.33
CA ASN A 366 40.37 37.77 -14.02
C ASN A 366 40.94 36.59 -14.82
N PRO A 367 41.09 36.71 -16.15
CA PRO A 367 41.59 35.64 -17.00
C PRO A 367 43.11 35.75 -17.12
N THR A 368 43.85 34.99 -16.34
CA THR A 368 45.19 34.46 -16.66
C THR A 368 45.72 33.74 -15.43
N ASP A 369 45.41 32.46 -15.30
CA ASP A 369 46.32 31.46 -14.73
C ASP A 369 45.70 30.07 -14.90
N ILE A 370 46.40 29.19 -15.62
CA ILE A 370 46.01 27.78 -15.79
C ILE A 370 46.38 27.07 -14.48
N ILE A 371 45.40 26.91 -13.59
CA ILE A 371 45.53 26.01 -12.44
C ILE A 371 45.20 24.60 -12.92
N THR A 372 46.22 23.76 -13.05
CA THR A 372 46.05 22.32 -13.24
C THR A 372 45.70 21.72 -11.88
N ILE A 373 44.42 21.42 -11.64
CA ILE A 373 44.00 20.71 -10.43
C ILE A 373 44.12 19.21 -10.72
N THR A 374 45.18 18.59 -10.20
CA THR A 374 45.29 17.13 -10.14
C THR A 374 44.58 16.67 -8.87
N THR A 375 43.34 16.20 -8.99
CA THR A 375 42.62 15.60 -7.87
C THR A 375 43.20 14.22 -7.61
N THR A 376 44.09 14.09 -6.62
CA THR A 376 44.53 12.80 -6.11
C THR A 376 43.43 12.28 -5.18
N ILE A 377 42.68 11.28 -5.64
CA ILE A 377 41.82 10.48 -4.76
C ILE A 377 42.75 9.54 -4.00
N GLU A 378 43.09 9.86 -2.75
CA GLU A 378 43.72 8.90 -1.86
C GLU A 378 42.71 7.80 -1.52
N LYS A 379 42.91 6.65 -2.16
CA LYS A 379 42.26 5.38 -1.83
C LYS A 379 42.95 4.80 -0.59
N PRO A 380 42.24 4.41 0.48
CA PRO A 380 42.81 3.47 1.43
C PRO A 380 42.86 2.10 0.75
N ILE A 381 44.02 1.75 0.21
CA ILE A 381 44.33 0.39 -0.21
C ILE A 381 44.73 -0.38 1.05
N THR A 382 43.82 -1.16 1.61
CA THR A 382 44.19 -2.22 2.54
C THR A 382 44.65 -3.42 1.70
N THR A 383 45.95 -3.51 1.45
CA THR A 383 46.58 -4.64 0.76
C THR A 383 46.66 -5.82 1.73
N THR A 384 45.72 -6.76 1.65
CA THR A 384 45.90 -8.08 2.28
C THR A 384 46.66 -8.96 1.30
N THR A 385 47.93 -9.22 1.60
CA THR A 385 48.76 -10.18 0.87
C THR A 385 48.27 -11.60 1.19
N THR A 386 47.54 -12.22 0.28
CA THR A 386 47.21 -13.65 0.36
C THR A 386 48.30 -14.45 -0.33
N THR A 387 49.13 -15.13 0.44
CA THR A 387 50.10 -16.12 -0.03
C THR A 387 49.33 -17.37 -0.49
N THR A 388 49.26 -17.60 -1.79
CA THR A 388 48.68 -18.82 -2.37
C THR A 388 49.62 -20.00 -2.09
N THR A 389 49.26 -20.84 -1.13
CA THR A 389 49.88 -22.16 -0.96
C THR A 389 49.00 -23.20 -1.64
N THR A 390 49.42 -23.66 -2.81
CA THR A 390 48.79 -24.73 -3.56
C THR A 390 48.93 -26.03 -2.77
N THR A 391 47.82 -26.53 -2.23
CA THR A 391 47.76 -27.87 -1.64
C THR A 391 46.77 -28.70 -2.43
N THR A 392 47.30 -29.58 -3.28
CA THR A 392 46.57 -30.62 -3.98
C THR A 392 45.99 -31.58 -2.94
N SER A 393 44.66 -31.70 -2.88
CA SER A 393 44.02 -32.81 -2.15
C SER A 393 43.14 -33.61 -3.09
N THR A 394 43.47 -34.89 -3.15
CA THR A 394 42.90 -35.96 -3.95
C THR A 394 41.50 -36.31 -3.47
N THR A 395 40.55 -36.31 -4.40
CA THR A 395 39.18 -36.81 -4.20
C THR A 395 39.24 -38.29 -3.85
N THR A 396 38.84 -38.65 -2.62
CA THR A 396 38.63 -40.04 -2.23
C THR A 396 37.13 -40.26 -2.01
N THR A 397 36.52 -40.93 -2.98
CA THR A 397 35.13 -41.39 -2.94
C THR A 397 34.99 -42.43 -1.82
N THR A 398 34.16 -42.14 -0.82
CA THR A 398 33.72 -43.15 0.16
C THR A 398 32.20 -43.22 0.22
N THR A 399 31.69 -44.25 -0.44
CA THR A 399 30.34 -44.76 -0.33
C THR A 399 30.10 -45.25 1.10
N LYS A 400 29.10 -44.73 1.81
CA LYS A 400 28.65 -45.31 3.08
C LYS A 400 27.13 -45.51 3.12
N LYS A 401 26.77 -46.70 2.64
CA LYS A 401 25.84 -47.68 3.21
C LYS A 401 24.66 -47.14 4.02
N THR A 402 23.50 -47.26 3.37
CA THR A 402 22.15 -47.41 3.92
C THR A 402 22.14 -48.19 5.23
N THR A 403 21.54 -47.59 6.27
CA THR A 403 21.07 -48.34 7.45
C THR A 403 19.61 -48.02 7.65
N THR A 404 18.77 -48.94 7.19
CA THR A 404 17.32 -48.97 7.43
C THR A 404 17.08 -49.14 8.92
N ARG A 405 16.42 -48.18 9.56
CA ARG A 405 15.86 -48.34 10.91
C ARG A 405 14.34 -48.34 10.81
N THR A 406 13.80 -49.54 10.68
CA THR A 406 12.40 -49.87 10.91
C THR A 406 12.06 -49.56 12.37
N THR A 407 11.15 -48.62 12.61
CA THR A 407 10.43 -48.52 13.88
C THR A 407 8.94 -48.70 13.65
N THR A 408 8.47 -49.82 14.18
CA THR A 408 7.11 -50.32 14.27
C THR A 408 6.09 -49.30 14.75
N LYS A 409 4.95 -49.24 14.01
CA LYS A 409 3.67 -48.70 14.47
C LYS A 409 3.32 -49.28 15.84
N LYS A 410 3.07 -48.42 16.83
CA LYS A 410 2.27 -48.76 18.00
C LYS A 410 1.02 -47.90 18.00
N SER A 411 -0.09 -48.56 17.71
CA SER A 411 -1.45 -48.07 17.89
C SER A 411 -1.70 -47.84 19.38
N THR A 412 -2.08 -46.62 19.75
CA THR A 412 -2.71 -46.32 21.03
C THR A 412 -4.04 -45.63 20.77
N LYS A 413 -5.08 -46.47 20.82
CA LYS A 413 -6.49 -46.13 21.01
C LYS A 413 -6.61 -45.22 22.24
N LYS A 414 -7.00 -43.95 22.06
CA LYS A 414 -7.41 -43.09 23.17
C LYS A 414 -8.89 -42.78 23.06
N THR A 415 -9.55 -43.18 24.13
CA THR A 415 -10.97 -43.31 24.39
C THR A 415 -11.68 -41.95 24.44
N THR A 416 -12.81 -41.88 23.75
CA THR A 416 -13.87 -40.87 23.89
C THR A 416 -14.33 -40.78 25.34
N THR A 417 -14.17 -39.63 25.98
CA THR A 417 -14.83 -39.33 27.26
C THR A 417 -15.78 -38.16 27.03
N THR A 418 -17.06 -38.51 26.94
CA THR A 418 -18.19 -37.59 26.84
C THR A 418 -18.49 -37.09 28.25
N THR A 419 -18.17 -35.82 28.55
CA THR A 419 -18.61 -35.19 29.79
C THR A 419 -19.82 -34.31 29.50
N THR A 420 -20.97 -34.76 29.96
CA THR A 420 -22.23 -34.01 29.96
C THR A 420 -22.25 -33.08 31.17
N THR A 421 -22.41 -31.77 30.95
CA THR A 421 -22.76 -30.82 32.02
C THR A 421 -23.99 -30.03 31.62
N LYS A 422 -25.10 -30.30 32.32
CA LYS A 422 -26.36 -29.54 32.27
C LYS A 422 -26.23 -28.24 33.06
N LYS A 423 -26.49 -27.14 32.35
CA LYS A 423 -27.30 -25.95 32.69
C LYS A 423 -27.23 -25.35 34.10
N SER A 424 -26.80 -24.08 34.17
CA SER A 424 -27.39 -23.09 35.09
C SER A 424 -27.50 -21.74 34.38
N THR A 425 -28.74 -21.35 34.10
CA THR A 425 -29.14 -20.03 33.60
C THR A 425 -29.27 -19.07 34.77
N LYS A 426 -28.39 -18.06 34.86
CA LYS A 426 -28.59 -16.88 35.73
C LYS A 426 -29.02 -15.70 34.87
N LYS A 427 -30.30 -15.37 35.01
CA LYS A 427 -30.98 -14.20 34.46
C LYS A 427 -30.50 -12.97 35.23
N THR A 428 -29.72 -12.09 34.59
CA THR A 428 -29.38 -10.78 35.14
C THR A 428 -30.23 -9.73 34.43
N THR A 429 -31.16 -9.17 35.20
CA THR A 429 -32.02 -8.05 34.81
C THR A 429 -31.23 -6.76 34.96
N THR A 430 -30.98 -6.03 33.88
CA THR A 430 -30.42 -4.67 33.95
C THR A 430 -31.42 -3.67 33.40
N THR A 431 -31.97 -2.87 34.31
CA THR A 431 -32.93 -1.80 34.11
C THR A 431 -32.36 -0.65 33.28
N THR A 432 -33.11 -0.24 32.26
CA THR A 432 -32.95 0.98 31.47
C THR A 432 -33.19 2.23 32.33
N LYS A 433 -32.19 3.12 32.42
CA LYS A 433 -32.38 4.51 32.89
C LYS A 433 -32.28 5.46 31.69
N LYS A 434 -33.44 5.96 31.28
CA LYS A 434 -33.62 7.02 30.28
C LYS A 434 -33.23 8.36 30.92
N SER A 435 -32.19 9.01 30.39
CA SER A 435 -31.82 10.38 30.76
C SER A 435 -32.00 11.29 29.56
N THR A 436 -33.04 12.12 29.61
CA THR A 436 -33.36 13.17 28.65
C THR A 436 -32.53 14.42 28.94
N LYS A 437 -31.57 14.75 28.08
CA LYS A 437 -30.86 16.05 28.14
C LYS A 437 -31.52 17.04 27.18
N LYS A 438 -32.14 18.06 27.77
CA LYS A 438 -32.85 19.17 27.13
C LYS A 438 -31.85 20.17 26.52
N THR A 439 -31.95 20.39 25.22
CA THR A 439 -31.24 21.43 24.47
C THR A 439 -31.79 22.81 24.87
N THR A 440 -30.91 23.73 25.26
CA THR A 440 -31.27 25.14 25.49
C THR A 440 -30.39 26.00 24.61
N THR A 441 -31.02 26.71 23.68
CA THR A 441 -30.42 27.61 22.70
C THR A 441 -30.30 29.00 23.32
N THR A 442 -29.09 29.56 23.40
CA THR A 442 -28.88 30.98 23.75
C THR A 442 -28.02 31.65 22.68
N THR A 443 -28.67 32.53 21.93
CA THR A 443 -28.11 33.39 20.89
C THR A 443 -27.34 34.54 21.54
N LYS A 444 -26.03 34.66 21.28
CA LYS A 444 -25.26 35.88 21.62
C LYS A 444 -24.56 36.39 20.36
N LYS A 445 -25.11 37.49 19.82
CA LYS A 445 -24.56 38.29 18.73
C LYS A 445 -23.29 38.99 19.22
N SER A 446 -22.13 38.63 18.68
CA SER A 446 -20.86 39.32 18.94
C SER A 446 -20.27 39.79 17.61
N THR A 447 -20.46 41.07 17.33
CA THR A 447 -19.72 41.83 16.32
C THR A 447 -18.29 42.05 16.81
N THR A 448 -17.33 41.34 16.22
CA THR A 448 -15.89 41.62 16.40
C THR A 448 -15.23 41.78 15.04
N THR A 449 -15.11 43.03 14.63
CA THR A 449 -14.13 43.54 13.67
C THR A 449 -12.73 43.13 14.16
N SER A 450 -11.92 42.49 13.31
CA SER A 450 -10.53 42.16 13.64
C SER A 450 -9.60 42.45 12.46
N SER A 451 -8.51 43.10 12.82
CA SER A 451 -7.48 43.76 12.03
C SER A 451 -6.80 42.87 10.97
N LYS A 452 -6.54 43.48 9.79
CA LYS A 452 -5.94 42.89 8.59
C LYS A 452 -4.41 42.93 8.67
N ASN A 453 -3.76 41.78 8.75
CA ASN A 453 -2.34 41.61 8.40
C ASN A 453 -2.08 40.44 7.44
N VAL A 454 -3.13 39.89 6.81
CA VAL A 454 -3.01 38.82 5.82
C VAL A 454 -3.40 39.37 4.44
N PRO A 455 -2.52 39.29 3.42
CA PRO A 455 -2.85 39.74 2.08
C PRO A 455 -4.05 38.96 1.51
N THR A 456 -4.83 39.61 0.63
CA THR A 456 -5.95 38.95 -0.05
C THR A 456 -5.42 37.90 -1.02
N SER A 457 -6.03 36.72 -1.03
CA SER A 457 -5.65 35.62 -1.90
C SER A 457 -5.68 36.01 -3.37
N THR A 458 -4.59 35.68 -4.08
CA THR A 458 -4.45 35.81 -5.53
C THR A 458 -5.05 34.61 -6.28
N VAL A 459 -5.33 33.52 -5.57
CA VAL A 459 -5.98 32.32 -6.13
C VAL A 459 -7.50 32.47 -5.99
N THR A 460 -8.19 32.58 -7.12
CA THR A 460 -9.63 32.83 -7.18
C THR A 460 -10.42 31.86 -6.31
N GLY A 461 -11.14 32.40 -5.31
CA GLY A 461 -12.04 31.64 -4.45
C GLY A 461 -11.36 30.87 -3.30
N LYS A 462 -10.03 30.87 -3.19
CA LYS A 462 -9.29 30.19 -2.13
C LYS A 462 -8.87 31.13 -1.00
N CYS A 463 -8.76 30.60 0.21
CA CYS A 463 -8.27 31.28 1.40
C CYS A 463 -7.65 30.30 2.39
N GLY A 464 -6.94 30.81 3.39
CA GLY A 464 -6.32 29.99 4.45
C GLY A 464 -4.80 30.12 4.47
N SER A 465 -4.17 29.32 5.31
CA SER A 465 -2.71 29.23 5.38
C SER A 465 -2.14 28.85 4.00
N GLY A 466 -1.22 29.65 3.48
CA GLY A 466 -0.65 29.48 2.13
C GLY A 466 -1.38 30.20 0.99
N TYR A 467 -2.66 30.58 1.15
CA TYR A 467 -3.43 31.29 0.12
C TYR A 467 -3.71 32.75 0.46
N GLY A 468 -3.86 33.10 1.74
CA GLY A 468 -4.23 34.46 2.17
C GLY A 468 -5.71 34.61 2.49
N ALA A 469 -6.16 35.86 2.69
CA ALA A 469 -7.50 36.18 3.14
C ALA A 469 -8.50 36.28 1.98
N CYS A 470 -9.77 36.06 2.27
CA CYS A 470 -10.86 36.38 1.35
C CYS A 470 -11.01 37.88 1.13
N LYS A 471 -11.63 38.24 0.00
CA LYS A 471 -12.05 39.63 -0.27
C LYS A 471 -12.94 40.15 0.86
N SER A 472 -12.88 41.46 1.09
CA SER A 472 -13.69 42.12 2.12
C SER A 472 -15.17 41.76 1.97
N GLY A 473 -15.82 41.34 3.06
CA GLY A 473 -17.21 40.89 3.05
C GLY A 473 -17.41 39.37 2.99
N TYR A 474 -16.36 38.59 2.71
CA TYR A 474 -16.42 37.14 2.56
C TYR A 474 -15.85 36.38 3.77
N CYS A 475 -16.37 35.18 4.00
CA CYS A 475 -15.95 34.25 5.03
C CYS A 475 -14.98 33.24 4.43
N CYS A 476 -13.99 32.81 5.20
CA CYS A 476 -13.11 31.72 4.81
C CYS A 476 -13.61 30.43 5.47
N SER A 477 -14.10 29.48 4.68
CA SER A 477 -14.63 28.22 5.21
C SER A 477 -13.53 27.34 5.81
N LYS A 478 -13.91 26.31 6.57
CA LYS A 478 -12.95 25.30 7.08
C LYS A 478 -12.22 24.55 5.96
N TYR A 479 -12.73 24.60 4.74
CA TYR A 479 -12.17 23.95 3.55
C TYR A 479 -11.28 24.89 2.72
N GLY A 480 -11.02 26.11 3.20
CA GLY A 480 -10.14 27.07 2.52
C GLY A 480 -10.77 27.72 1.29
N TYR A 481 -12.09 27.96 1.31
CA TYR A 481 -12.80 28.65 0.24
C TYR A 481 -13.51 29.91 0.73
N CYS A 482 -13.61 30.90 -0.14
CA CYS A 482 -14.30 32.16 0.11
C CYS A 482 -15.78 32.10 -0.26
N GLY A 483 -16.66 32.47 0.66
CA GLY A 483 -18.10 32.55 0.40
C GLY A 483 -18.86 33.35 1.48
N THR A 484 -20.15 33.58 1.25
CA THR A 484 -21.01 34.37 2.16
C THR A 484 -22.15 33.55 2.78
N SER A 485 -22.34 32.30 2.35
CA SER A 485 -23.38 31.43 2.91
C SER A 485 -22.97 30.89 4.29
N SER A 486 -23.93 30.29 5.00
CA SER A 486 -23.69 29.69 6.32
C SER A 486 -22.60 28.62 6.32
N GLU A 487 -22.41 27.91 5.22
CA GLU A 487 -21.39 26.87 5.08
C GLU A 487 -19.96 27.44 5.16
N TYR A 488 -19.81 28.72 4.80
CA TYR A 488 -18.53 29.42 4.83
C TYR A 488 -18.34 30.21 6.13
N CYS A 489 -19.42 30.79 6.66
CA CYS A 489 -19.35 31.76 7.76
C CYS A 489 -19.56 31.18 9.16
N LYS A 490 -20.15 29.97 9.29
CA LYS A 490 -20.47 29.35 10.58
C LYS A 490 -19.38 28.35 11.02
N SER A 491 -19.74 27.09 11.25
CA SER A 491 -18.88 26.11 11.91
C SER A 491 -17.59 25.85 11.12
N GLY A 492 -16.46 26.18 11.74
CA GLY A 492 -15.13 26.00 11.16
C GLY A 492 -14.66 27.15 10.26
N CYS A 493 -15.39 28.28 10.21
CA CYS A 493 -14.88 29.48 9.58
C CYS A 493 -13.50 29.88 10.17
N GLN A 494 -12.56 30.26 9.32
CA GLN A 494 -11.20 30.63 9.69
C GLN A 494 -11.09 32.16 9.92
N PRO A 495 -11.13 32.66 11.17
CA PRO A 495 -11.26 34.09 11.45
C PRO A 495 -10.02 34.92 11.05
N LYS A 496 -8.86 34.28 10.88
CA LYS A 496 -7.64 34.93 10.38
C LYS A 496 -7.72 35.28 8.88
N TYR A 497 -8.59 34.60 8.13
CA TYR A 497 -8.64 34.66 6.67
C TYR A 497 -10.01 35.11 6.13
N GLY A 498 -11.01 35.40 6.97
CA GLY A 498 -12.33 35.88 6.54
C GLY A 498 -13.26 36.29 7.70
N LEU A 499 -14.44 36.81 7.38
CA LEU A 499 -15.40 37.36 8.35
C LEU A 499 -16.35 36.31 8.94
N CYS A 500 -15.96 35.64 10.03
CA CYS A 500 -16.80 34.65 10.70
C CYS A 500 -17.96 35.29 11.50
N LYS A 501 -19.13 34.65 11.54
CA LYS A 501 -20.37 35.21 12.12
C LYS A 501 -21.12 34.25 13.05
#